data_AF-A0A857DMS8-F1
#
_entry.id   AF-A0A857DMS8-F1
#
_cell.length_a   1.000
_cell.length_b   1.000
_cell.length_c   1.000
_cell.angle_alpha   90.00
_cell.angle_beta   90.00
_cell.angle_gamma   90.00
#
_symmetry.space_group_name_H-M   'P 1'
#
loop_
_entity.id
_entity.type
_entity.pdbx_description
1 polymer ?
#
loop_
_entity_poly.entity_id
_entity_poly.type
_entity_poly.pdbx_seq_one_letter_code
_entity_poly.pdbx_strand_id
1 'polypeptide(L)'
;MNPFVIGFTNSIASAAAGPTTNSPLHFDYTYFVQLLSFLLLVWILKKFAWTPIMNMMEKRRQGIENNLAQAEQERKEAERIRLEYQQEMRQARQQAQEIIEKATKSSELRAEEIILEARKETEKLKQSALADIGRERDRAIADVKAQVADMSVAVAEKIIRHKLDITGQEALIEQFIQEVGDRPC
;
A
#
# COMPACT_ATOMS: atom_id res chain seq x y z
N MET A 1 -7.88 13.14 64.73
CA MET A 1 -9.04 13.59 63.92
C MET A 1 -10.17 12.57 64.13
N ASN A 2 -10.61 12.33 65.37
CA ASN A 2 -11.54 13.10 66.20
C ASN A 2 -13.02 12.99 65.73
N PRO A 3 -13.97 13.01 66.68
CA PRO A 3 -14.70 11.82 67.11
C PRO A 3 -16.21 12.09 67.13
N PHE A 4 -17.06 11.05 67.05
CA PHE A 4 -18.51 11.25 67.26
C PHE A 4 -19.08 10.15 68.14
N VAL A 5 -18.60 10.18 69.39
CA VAL A 5 -19.36 9.73 70.55
C VAL A 5 -20.11 10.96 71.06
N ILE A 6 -21.43 10.96 70.92
CA ILE A 6 -22.37 11.82 71.63
C ILE A 6 -23.39 10.82 72.19
N GLY A 7 -23.50 10.59 73.50
CA GLY A 7 -23.68 11.62 74.51
C GLY A 7 -25.17 11.79 74.77
N PHE A 8 -25.80 10.78 75.38
CA PHE A 8 -27.04 10.99 76.11
C PHE A 8 -26.89 10.39 77.50
N THR A 9 -26.42 11.25 78.38
CA THR A 9 -26.66 11.14 79.81
C THR A 9 -28.16 11.01 80.04
N ASN A 10 -28.58 10.00 80.80
CA ASN A 10 -29.55 10.20 81.86
C ASN A 10 -29.31 9.16 82.94
N SER A 11 -28.57 9.63 83.94
CA SER A 11 -28.70 9.17 85.31
C SER A 11 -30.14 9.39 85.76
N ILE A 12 -30.83 8.30 86.07
CA ILE A 12 -31.77 8.27 87.19
C ILE A 12 -31.64 6.90 87.82
N ALA A 13 -30.78 6.84 88.81
CA ALA A 13 -30.99 5.93 89.91
C ALA A 13 -32.31 6.33 90.58
N SER A 14 -33.28 5.43 90.57
CA SER A 14 -34.23 5.33 91.66
C SER A 14 -34.56 3.87 91.85
N ALA A 15 -33.98 3.32 92.91
CA ALA A 15 -34.50 2.16 93.57
C ALA A 15 -35.94 2.49 94.01
N ALA A 16 -36.90 1.81 93.41
CA ALA A 16 -38.16 1.52 94.05
C ALA A 16 -38.30 0.00 94.06
N ALA A 17 -37.93 -0.57 95.21
CA ALA A 17 -38.40 -1.87 95.61
C ALA A 17 -39.94 -1.87 95.57
N GLY A 18 -40.50 -2.64 94.64
CA GLY A 18 -41.89 -3.07 94.59
C GLY A 18 -41.87 -4.61 94.49
N PRO A 19 -42.77 -5.30 95.18
CA PRO A 19 -42.49 -6.62 95.74
C PRO A 19 -42.17 -7.65 94.66
N THR A 20 -41.20 -8.52 94.99
CA THR A 20 -41.18 -9.90 94.55
C THR A 20 -42.51 -10.55 94.92
N THR A 21 -43.52 -10.38 94.07
CA THR A 21 -44.69 -11.25 94.08
C THR A 21 -44.29 -12.48 93.29
N ASN A 22 -43.71 -13.40 94.06
CA ASN A 22 -43.57 -14.79 93.71
C ASN A 22 -44.99 -15.34 93.55
N SER A 23 -45.54 -15.17 92.35
CA SER A 23 -46.76 -15.82 91.91
C SER A 23 -46.41 -16.60 90.65
N PRO A 24 -46.37 -17.94 90.70
CA PRO A 24 -46.13 -18.73 89.51
C PRO A 24 -47.43 -18.68 88.69
N LEU A 25 -47.41 -17.94 87.58
CA LEU A 25 -48.48 -17.84 86.58
C LEU A 25 -49.73 -17.04 87.01
N HIS A 26 -49.69 -15.72 86.81
CA HIS A 26 -50.89 -14.94 86.50
C HIS A 26 -50.97 -14.73 84.98
N PHE A 27 -52.04 -15.22 84.37
CA PHE A 27 -52.24 -15.28 82.91
C PHE A 27 -52.87 -14.02 82.32
N ASP A 28 -52.69 -12.85 82.92
CA ASP A 28 -53.51 -11.69 82.57
C ASP A 28 -52.65 -10.48 82.18
N TYR A 29 -52.87 -10.04 80.94
CA TYR A 29 -52.32 -8.86 80.26
C TYR A 29 -50.87 -8.92 79.74
N THR A 30 -49.87 -9.37 80.51
CA THR A 30 -48.46 -9.36 80.06
C THR A 30 -48.23 -10.24 78.82
N TYR A 31 -48.88 -11.40 78.75
CA TYR A 31 -48.84 -12.26 77.56
C TYR A 31 -49.48 -11.62 76.33
N PHE A 32 -50.54 -10.83 76.52
CA PHE A 32 -51.21 -10.12 75.42
C PHE A 32 -50.34 -9.00 74.86
N VAL A 33 -49.68 -8.23 75.74
CA VAL A 33 -48.72 -7.17 75.35
C VAL A 33 -47.48 -7.77 74.70
N GLN A 34 -46.96 -8.90 75.19
CA GLN A 34 -45.85 -9.63 74.59
C GLN A 34 -46.23 -10.17 73.19
N LEU A 35 -47.44 -10.73 73.04
CA LEU A 35 -47.94 -11.24 71.76
C LEU A 35 -48.16 -10.10 70.75
N LEU A 36 -48.72 -8.97 71.20
CA LEU A 36 -48.90 -7.79 70.36
C LEU A 36 -47.55 -7.21 69.91
N SER A 37 -46.58 -7.13 70.81
CA SER A 37 -45.21 -6.68 70.48
C SER A 37 -44.51 -7.62 69.51
N PHE A 38 -44.68 -8.94 69.69
CA PHE A 38 -44.16 -9.95 68.76
C PHE A 38 -44.82 -9.86 67.38
N LEU A 39 -46.14 -9.71 67.32
CA LEU A 39 -46.89 -9.52 66.07
C LEU A 39 -46.48 -8.23 65.35
N LEU A 40 -46.28 -7.14 66.09
CA LEU A 40 -45.82 -5.86 65.53
C LEU A 40 -44.40 -5.99 64.95
N LEU A 41 -43.49 -6.66 65.66
CA LEU A 41 -42.14 -6.97 65.17
C LEU A 41 -42.20 -7.83 63.89
N VAL A 42 -42.99 -8.92 63.90
CA VAL A 42 -43.15 -9.81 62.74
C VAL A 42 -43.74 -9.06 61.55
N TRP A 43 -44.69 -8.14 61.78
CA TRP A 43 -45.27 -7.32 60.70
C TRP A 43 -44.23 -6.41 60.06
N ILE A 44 -43.38 -5.76 60.87
CA ILE A 44 -42.27 -4.94 60.38
C ILE A 44 -41.23 -5.80 59.63
N LEU A 45 -40.83 -6.95 60.18
CA LEU A 45 -39.88 -7.85 59.54
C LEU A 45 -40.43 -8.41 58.23
N LYS A 46 -41.69 -8.81 58.19
CA LYS A 46 -42.32 -9.36 56.98
C LYS A 46 -42.27 -8.35 55.84
N LYS A 47 -42.54 -7.07 56.11
CA LYS A 47 -42.49 -6.03 55.08
C LYS A 47 -41.04 -5.67 54.71
N PHE A 48 -40.14 -5.59 55.68
CA PHE A 48 -38.79 -5.05 55.50
C PHE A 48 -37.73 -6.08 55.08
N ALA A 49 -37.81 -7.33 55.56
CA ALA A 49 -36.83 -8.38 55.27
C ALA A 49 -37.20 -9.25 54.05
N TRP A 50 -38.49 -9.45 53.76
CA TRP A 50 -38.91 -10.30 52.64
C TRP A 50 -38.53 -9.71 51.27
N THR A 51 -38.69 -8.40 51.11
CA THR A 51 -38.36 -7.65 49.90
C THR A 51 -36.86 -7.72 49.52
N PRO A 52 -35.89 -7.40 50.40
CA PRO A 52 -34.47 -7.47 50.06
C PRO A 52 -33.96 -8.89 49.81
N ILE A 53 -34.51 -9.91 50.49
CA ILE A 53 -34.11 -11.32 50.30
C ILE A 53 -34.51 -11.81 48.90
N MET A 54 -35.77 -11.57 48.50
CA MET A 54 -36.22 -11.95 47.16
C MET A 54 -35.48 -11.17 46.07
N ASN A 55 -35.25 -9.87 46.26
CA ASN A 55 -34.48 -9.04 45.32
C ASN A 55 -33.03 -9.53 45.18
N MET A 56 -32.38 -10.00 46.26
CA MET A 56 -31.02 -10.53 46.16
C MET A 56 -30.97 -11.85 45.38
N MET A 57 -31.94 -12.74 45.59
CA MET A 57 -32.06 -14.00 44.85
C MET A 57 -32.31 -13.75 43.36
N GLU A 58 -33.24 -12.84 43.04
CA GLU A 58 -33.56 -12.46 41.67
C GLU A 58 -32.37 -11.78 40.98
N LYS A 59 -31.68 -10.86 41.68
CA LYS A 59 -30.48 -10.21 41.15
C LYS A 59 -29.34 -11.20 40.86
N ARG A 60 -29.16 -12.22 41.70
CA ARG A 60 -28.18 -13.30 41.44
C ARG A 60 -28.57 -14.12 40.23
N ARG A 61 -29.85 -14.51 40.13
CA ARG A 61 -30.37 -15.25 38.98
C ARG A 61 -30.17 -14.48 37.68
N GLN A 62 -30.64 -13.24 37.62
CA GLN A 62 -30.50 -12.37 36.46
C GLN A 62 -29.03 -12.11 36.13
N GLY A 63 -28.16 -11.95 37.13
CA GLY A 63 -26.72 -11.83 36.91
C GLY A 63 -26.12 -13.04 36.21
N ILE A 64 -26.48 -14.26 36.62
CA ILE A 64 -26.00 -15.50 36.00
C ILE A 64 -26.56 -15.65 34.58
N GLU A 65 -27.86 -15.43 34.39
CA GLU A 65 -28.50 -15.52 33.08
C GLU A 65 -27.91 -14.50 32.11
N ASN A 66 -27.69 -13.25 32.55
CA ASN A 66 -27.06 -12.21 31.74
C ASN A 66 -25.60 -12.54 31.40
N ASN A 67 -24.80 -13.00 32.38
CA ASN A 67 -23.41 -13.36 32.13
C ASN A 67 -23.30 -14.54 31.15
N LEU A 68 -24.21 -15.52 31.24
CA LEU A 68 -24.25 -16.64 30.31
C LEU A 68 -24.65 -16.19 28.91
N ALA A 69 -25.69 -15.36 28.80
CA ALA A 69 -26.14 -14.79 27.52
C ALA A 69 -25.04 -13.94 26.86
N GLN A 70 -24.34 -13.10 27.65
CA GLN A 70 -23.20 -12.32 27.17
C GLN A 70 -22.06 -13.22 26.69
N ALA A 71 -21.69 -14.24 27.47
CA ALA A 71 -20.63 -15.17 27.08
C ALA A 71 -21.00 -15.94 25.79
N GLU A 72 -22.26 -16.35 25.60
CA GLU A 72 -22.72 -16.96 24.36
C GLU A 72 -22.67 -15.99 23.18
N GLN A 73 -23.09 -14.74 23.39
CA GLN A 73 -23.05 -13.71 22.35
C GLN A 73 -21.61 -13.39 21.94
N GLU A 74 -20.71 -13.15 22.90
CA GLU A 74 -19.29 -12.91 22.65
C GLU A 74 -18.64 -14.09 21.90
N ARG A 75 -19.00 -15.34 22.25
CA ARG A 75 -18.52 -16.51 21.52
C ARG A 75 -18.99 -16.52 20.07
N LYS A 76 -20.28 -16.23 19.81
CA LYS A 76 -20.83 -16.15 18.45
C LYS A 76 -20.20 -15.01 17.65
N GLU A 77 -19.98 -13.86 18.26
CA GLU A 77 -19.31 -12.73 17.64
C GLU A 77 -17.84 -13.05 17.32
N ALA A 78 -17.12 -13.68 18.25
CA ALA A 78 -15.75 -14.13 18.02
C ALA A 78 -15.66 -15.17 16.89
N GLU A 79 -16.61 -16.10 16.81
CA GLU A 79 -16.70 -17.06 15.69
C GLU A 79 -17.00 -16.37 14.37
N ARG A 80 -17.92 -15.39 14.35
CA ARG A 80 -18.21 -14.58 13.15
C ARG A 80 -16.97 -13.81 12.68
N ILE A 81 -16.30 -13.08 13.58
CA ILE A 81 -15.09 -12.31 13.27
C ILE A 81 -13.99 -13.23 12.76
N ARG A 82 -13.82 -14.43 13.34
CA ARG A 82 -12.85 -15.41 12.83
C ARG A 82 -13.17 -15.87 11.41
N LEU A 83 -14.44 -16.13 11.11
CA LEU A 83 -14.86 -16.53 9.76
C LEU A 83 -14.66 -15.40 8.75
N GLU A 84 -15.03 -14.16 9.10
CA GLU A 84 -14.81 -12.97 8.28
C GLU A 84 -13.32 -12.76 8.02
N TYR A 85 -12.49 -12.81 9.06
CA TYR A 85 -11.03 -12.69 8.93
C TYR A 85 -10.45 -13.79 8.02
N GLN A 86 -10.90 -15.04 8.17
CA GLN A 86 -10.47 -16.13 7.29
C GLN A 86 -10.91 -15.92 5.84
N GLN A 87 -12.12 -15.39 5.62
CA GLN A 87 -12.61 -15.06 4.27
C GLN A 87 -11.78 -13.92 3.66
N GLU A 88 -11.54 -12.85 4.41
CA GLU A 88 -10.73 -11.72 3.98
C GLU A 88 -9.29 -12.14 3.67
N MET A 89 -8.68 -12.98 4.51
CA MET A 89 -7.35 -13.55 4.25
C MET A 89 -7.31 -14.40 2.97
N ARG A 90 -8.37 -15.16 2.67
CA ARG A 90 -8.45 -15.91 1.41
C ARG A 90 -8.60 -14.97 0.21
N GLN A 91 -9.45 -13.95 0.32
CA GLN A 91 -9.63 -12.95 -0.73
C GLN A 91 -8.35 -12.17 -0.99
N ALA A 92 -7.65 -11.72 0.05
CA ALA A 92 -6.37 -11.02 -0.06
C ALA A 92 -5.31 -11.88 -0.77
N ARG A 93 -5.24 -13.19 -0.44
CA ARG A 93 -4.35 -14.13 -1.14
C ARG A 93 -4.71 -14.31 -2.61
N GLN A 94 -6.00 -14.42 -2.93
CA GLN A 94 -6.47 -14.53 -4.32
C GLN A 94 -6.15 -13.26 -5.12
N GLN A 95 -6.41 -12.08 -4.55
CA GLN A 95 -6.08 -10.81 -5.17
C GLN A 95 -4.58 -10.64 -5.37
N ALA A 96 -3.76 -11.01 -4.37
CA ALA A 96 -2.31 -10.98 -4.51
C ALA A 96 -1.82 -11.89 -5.64
N GLN A 97 -2.36 -13.11 -5.74
CA GLN A 97 -2.04 -14.04 -6.81
C GLN A 97 -2.46 -13.49 -8.18
N GLU A 98 -3.65 -12.90 -8.29
CA GLU A 98 -4.15 -12.29 -9.52
C GLU A 98 -3.28 -11.08 -9.95
N ILE A 99 -2.82 -10.27 -8.99
CA ILE A 99 -1.90 -9.15 -9.25
C ILE A 99 -0.57 -9.67 -9.79
N ILE A 100 -0.01 -10.73 -9.18
CA ILE A 100 1.24 -11.34 -9.64
C ILE A 100 1.07 -11.89 -11.06
N GLU A 101 -0.01 -12.62 -11.33
CA GLU A 101 -0.28 -13.17 -12.67
C GLU A 101 -0.44 -12.08 -13.73
N LYS A 102 -1.19 -11.00 -13.41
CA LYS A 102 -1.32 -9.84 -14.30
C LYS A 102 0.01 -9.12 -14.52
N ALA A 103 0.80 -8.95 -13.48
CA ALA A 103 2.12 -8.31 -13.57
C ALA A 103 3.07 -9.14 -14.44
N THR A 104 3.14 -10.46 -14.23
CA THR A 104 3.96 -11.37 -15.04
C THR A 104 3.53 -11.33 -16.50
N LYS A 105 2.23 -11.49 -16.79
CA LYS A 105 1.71 -11.43 -18.16
C LYS A 105 1.98 -10.09 -18.83
N SER A 106 1.78 -8.98 -18.11
CA SER A 106 2.10 -7.65 -18.63
C SER A 106 3.59 -7.46 -18.87
N SER A 107 4.45 -8.05 -18.04
CA SER A 107 5.90 -7.96 -18.19
C SER A 107 6.40 -8.75 -19.41
N GLU A 108 5.82 -9.93 -19.66
CA GLU A 108 6.12 -10.75 -20.84
C GLU A 108 5.70 -10.02 -22.12
N LEU A 109 4.48 -9.47 -22.15
CA LEU A 109 3.99 -8.69 -23.29
C LEU A 109 4.88 -7.47 -23.57
N ARG A 110 5.29 -6.73 -22.53
CA ARG A 110 6.19 -5.59 -22.68
C ARG A 110 7.58 -6.02 -23.14
N ALA A 111 8.10 -7.13 -22.63
CA ALA A 111 9.39 -7.65 -23.06
C ALA A 111 9.36 -8.04 -24.55
N GLU A 112 8.30 -8.68 -25.00
CA GLU A 112 8.10 -9.01 -26.41
C GLU A 112 7.98 -7.76 -27.28
N GLU A 113 7.20 -6.76 -26.84
CA GLU A 113 7.05 -5.48 -27.54
C GLU A 113 8.41 -4.75 -27.67
N ILE A 114 9.19 -4.68 -26.60
CA ILE A 114 10.53 -4.07 -26.61
C ILE A 114 11.46 -4.82 -27.58
N ILE A 115 11.43 -6.15 -27.61
CA ILE A 115 12.25 -6.93 -28.54
C ILE A 115 11.82 -6.68 -30.00
N LEU A 116 10.52 -6.61 -30.26
CA LEU A 116 9.99 -6.33 -31.60
C LEU A 116 10.37 -4.92 -32.06
N GLU A 117 10.23 -3.93 -31.19
CA GLU A 117 10.63 -2.55 -31.48
C GLU A 117 12.14 -2.44 -31.71
N ALA A 118 12.96 -3.04 -30.84
CA ALA A 118 14.41 -3.06 -30.99
C ALA A 118 14.86 -3.71 -32.31
N ARG A 119 14.21 -4.81 -32.73
CA ARG A 119 14.46 -5.44 -34.03
C ARG A 119 14.09 -4.51 -35.19
N LYS A 120 12.93 -3.85 -35.11
CA LYS A 120 12.47 -2.91 -36.13
C LYS A 120 13.40 -1.70 -36.25
N GLU A 121 13.88 -1.16 -35.13
CA GLU A 121 14.86 -0.09 -35.11
C GLU A 121 16.22 -0.53 -35.65
N THR A 122 16.67 -1.72 -35.29
CA THR A 122 17.92 -2.30 -35.80
C THR A 122 17.87 -2.48 -37.32
N GLU A 123 16.77 -2.99 -37.87
CA GLU A 123 16.61 -3.14 -39.32
C GLU A 123 16.56 -1.77 -40.02
N LYS A 124 15.88 -0.78 -39.46
CA LYS A 124 15.91 0.60 -39.98
C LYS A 124 17.31 1.18 -39.97
N LEU A 125 18.05 1.01 -38.87
CA LEU A 125 19.42 1.49 -38.73
C LEU A 125 20.34 0.81 -39.75
N LYS A 126 20.20 -0.50 -39.94
CA LYS A 126 20.95 -1.27 -40.93
C LYS A 126 20.66 -0.80 -42.36
N GLN A 127 19.39 -0.57 -42.70
CA GLN A 127 19.01 -0.02 -44.01
C GLN A 127 19.59 1.37 -44.24
N SER A 128 19.54 2.26 -43.23
CA SER A 128 20.16 3.58 -43.30
C SER A 128 21.67 3.47 -43.49
N ALA A 129 22.34 2.63 -42.69
CA ALA A 129 23.79 2.43 -42.79
C ALA A 129 24.21 1.89 -44.17
N LEU A 130 23.45 0.95 -44.75
CA LEU A 130 23.70 0.46 -46.11
C LEU A 130 23.52 1.56 -47.17
N ALA A 131 22.50 2.41 -47.02
CA ALA A 131 22.30 3.55 -47.90
C ALA A 131 23.45 4.57 -47.77
N ASP A 132 23.91 4.83 -46.56
CA ASP A 132 25.02 5.74 -46.28
C ASP A 132 26.34 5.22 -46.85
N ILE A 133 26.63 3.92 -46.68
CA ILE A 133 27.77 3.24 -47.29
C ILE A 133 27.73 3.34 -48.82
N GLY A 134 26.54 3.19 -49.42
CA GLY A 134 26.36 3.36 -50.86
C GLY A 134 26.73 4.77 -51.33
N ARG A 135 26.21 5.80 -50.65
CA ARG A 135 26.53 7.21 -50.96
C ARG A 135 28.02 7.51 -50.78
N GLU A 136 28.63 7.01 -49.71
CA GLU A 136 30.05 7.24 -49.44
C GLU A 136 30.95 6.53 -50.46
N ARG A 137 30.56 5.33 -50.90
CA ARG A 137 31.25 4.62 -52.00
C ARG A 137 31.19 5.42 -53.30
N ASP A 138 30.02 5.93 -53.67
CA ASP A 138 29.85 6.72 -54.88
C ASP A 138 30.68 8.01 -54.83
N ARG A 139 30.74 8.66 -53.66
CA ARG A 139 31.60 9.81 -53.40
C ARG A 139 33.08 9.47 -53.56
N ALA A 140 33.55 8.39 -52.94
CA ALA A 140 34.93 7.93 -53.05
C ALA A 140 35.32 7.60 -54.51
N ILE A 141 34.42 6.99 -55.28
CA ILE A 141 34.65 6.73 -56.70
C ILE A 141 34.74 8.04 -57.50
N ALA A 142 33.90 9.03 -57.20
CA ALA A 142 33.96 10.34 -57.84
C ALA A 142 35.28 11.06 -57.54
N ASP A 143 35.74 11.05 -56.29
CA ASP A 143 37.00 11.66 -55.87
C ASP A 143 38.21 10.98 -56.52
N VAL A 144 38.22 9.65 -56.63
CA VAL A 144 39.27 8.90 -57.35
C VAL A 144 39.29 9.26 -58.83
N LYS A 145 38.12 9.37 -59.48
CA LYS A 145 38.04 9.78 -60.89
C LYS A 145 38.57 11.20 -61.10
N ALA A 146 38.28 12.12 -60.19
CA ALA A 146 38.81 13.48 -60.23
C ALA A 146 40.35 13.48 -60.11
N GLN A 147 40.92 12.75 -59.15
CA GLN A 147 42.38 12.63 -59.01
C GLN A 147 43.05 12.03 -60.26
N VAL A 148 42.44 11.00 -60.85
CA VAL A 148 42.97 10.39 -62.08
C VAL A 148 42.91 11.37 -63.25
N ALA A 149 41.86 12.18 -63.36
CA ALA A 149 41.77 13.22 -64.38
C ALA A 149 42.87 14.27 -64.21
N ASP A 150 43.07 14.77 -62.99
CA ASP A 150 44.11 15.76 -62.67
C ASP A 150 45.53 15.21 -62.95
N MET A 151 45.81 13.97 -62.56
CA MET A 151 47.07 13.29 -62.88
C MET A 151 47.26 13.13 -64.39
N SER A 152 46.20 12.79 -65.13
CA SER A 152 46.26 12.62 -66.59
C SER A 152 46.59 13.93 -67.30
N VAL A 153 45.99 15.05 -66.87
CA VAL A 153 46.30 16.39 -67.37
C VAL A 153 47.75 16.76 -67.05
N ALA A 154 48.21 16.55 -65.82
CA ALA A 154 49.59 16.84 -65.42
C ALA A 154 50.63 16.02 -66.21
N VAL A 155 50.34 14.75 -66.50
CA VAL A 155 51.20 13.90 -67.35
C VAL A 155 51.21 14.39 -68.79
N ALA A 156 50.05 14.74 -69.36
CA ALA A 156 49.95 15.29 -70.71
C ALA A 156 50.74 16.60 -70.85
N GLU A 157 50.61 17.52 -69.89
CA GLU A 157 51.40 18.76 -69.84
C GLU A 157 52.90 18.49 -69.81
N LYS A 158 53.34 17.50 -69.01
CA LYS A 158 54.76 17.15 -68.90
C LYS A 158 55.32 16.54 -70.19
N ILE A 159 54.54 15.70 -70.88
CA ILE A 159 54.91 15.13 -72.19
C ILE A 159 55.02 16.22 -73.26
N ILE A 160 54.03 17.12 -73.33
CA ILE A 160 54.04 18.25 -74.29
C ILE A 160 55.26 19.14 -74.05
N ARG A 161 55.54 19.49 -72.79
CA ARG A 161 56.71 20.30 -72.41
C ARG A 161 58.03 19.62 -72.79
N HIS A 162 58.14 18.30 -72.61
CA HIS A 162 59.34 17.55 -72.97
C HIS A 162 59.50 17.37 -74.49
N LYS A 163 58.42 17.15 -75.25
CA LYS A 163 58.46 17.08 -76.71
C LYS A 163 58.82 18.43 -77.36
N LEU A 164 58.32 19.54 -76.81
CA LEU A 164 58.71 20.88 -77.26
C LEU A 164 60.20 21.17 -77.04
N ASP A 165 60.81 20.63 -75.97
CA ASP A 165 62.23 20.83 -75.66
C ASP A 165 63.18 20.04 -76.59
N ILE A 166 62.81 18.80 -76.96
CA ILE A 166 63.69 17.92 -77.78
C ILE A 166 63.54 18.15 -79.29
N THR A 167 62.37 18.59 -79.76
CA THR A 167 62.06 18.72 -81.19
C THR A 167 61.55 20.11 -81.62
N GLY A 168 61.28 21.02 -80.68
CA GLY A 168 60.29 22.08 -80.88
C GLY A 168 60.82 23.52 -80.93
N GLN A 169 61.90 23.78 -81.66
CA GLN A 169 62.21 25.17 -82.04
C GLN A 169 62.06 25.46 -83.54
N GLU A 170 62.24 24.48 -84.43
CA GLU A 170 62.11 24.74 -85.88
C GLU A 170 60.74 24.34 -86.44
N ALA A 171 60.18 23.19 -86.06
CA ALA A 171 58.92 22.68 -86.64
C ALA A 171 57.66 23.49 -86.26
N LEU A 172 57.64 24.14 -85.08
CA LEU A 172 56.49 24.94 -84.64
C LEU A 172 56.46 26.33 -85.30
N ILE A 173 57.63 26.87 -85.66
CA ILE A 173 57.76 28.14 -86.40
C ILE A 173 57.25 27.95 -87.82
N GLU A 174 57.58 26.83 -88.46
CA GLU A 174 57.15 26.54 -89.82
C GLU A 174 55.63 26.34 -89.93
N GLN A 175 55.01 25.64 -88.97
CA GLN A 175 53.54 25.52 -88.91
C GLN A 175 52.82 26.85 -88.67
N PHE A 176 53.37 27.72 -87.81
CA PHE A 176 52.80 29.06 -87.57
C PHE A 176 52.92 29.95 -88.81
N ILE A 177 54.05 29.89 -89.53
CA ILE A 177 54.23 30.64 -90.78
C ILE A 177 53.27 30.14 -91.87
N GLN A 178 52.99 28.83 -91.92
CA GLN A 178 52.07 28.25 -92.90
C GLN A 178 50.61 28.60 -92.62
N GLU A 179 50.18 28.65 -91.36
CA GLU A 179 48.78 28.93 -91.00
C GLU A 179 48.45 30.44 -91.00
N VAL A 180 49.45 31.31 -90.82
CA VAL A 180 49.26 32.78 -90.98
C VAL A 180 49.40 33.19 -92.46
N GLY A 181 50.06 32.37 -93.29
CA GLY A 181 50.20 32.59 -94.74
C GLY A 181 48.95 32.30 -95.57
N ASP A 182 47.95 31.58 -95.02
CA ASP A 182 46.77 31.11 -95.76
C ASP A 182 45.49 31.93 -95.47
N ARG A 183 45.63 33.12 -94.89
CA ARG A 183 44.54 34.11 -94.83
C ARG A 183 44.74 35.15 -95.94
N PRO A 184 44.15 34.96 -97.14
CA PRO A 184 44.04 36.04 -98.10
C PRO A 184 43.24 37.19 -97.46
N CYS A 185 43.78 38.40 -97.64
CA CYS A 185 43.28 39.68 -97.14
C CYS A 185 41.78 39.90 -97.33
#